data_AF-A0A259CCS7-F1
#
_entry.id   AF-A0A259CCS7-F1
#
_cell.length_a   1.000
_cell.length_b   1.000
_cell.length_c   1.000
_cell.angle_alpha   90.00
_cell.angle_beta   90.00
_cell.angle_gamma   90.00
#
_symmetry.space_group_name_H-M   'P 1'
#
loop_
_entity.id
_entity.type
_entity.pdbx_description
1 polymer ?
#
loop_
_entity_poly.entity_id
_entity_poly.type
_entity_poly.pdbx_seq_one_letter_code
_entity_poly.pdbx_strand_id
1 'polypeptide(L)' 'MLKIEDITYSVEGRPLFEGASATIPTGHKVGLVGRNGAGKTTLFRLIKKELALE' A
#
# COMPACT_ATOMS: atom_id res chain seq x y z
N MET A 1 -3.99 -14.20 6.04
CA MET A 1 -4.46 -12.83 6.35
C MET A 1 -3.33 -11.87 6.04
N LEU A 2 -3.56 -10.87 5.19
CA LEU A 2 -2.60 -9.80 4.92
C LEU A 2 -2.96 -8.61 5.82
N LYS A 3 -1.98 -8.09 6.55
CA LYS A 3 -2.12 -6.93 7.42
C LYS A 3 -1.14 -5.86 6.97
N ILE A 4 -1.66 -4.66 6.77
CA ILE A 4 -0.93 -3.44 6.45
C ILE A 4 -1.19 -2.51 7.63
N GLU A 5 -0.14 -2.10 8.33
CA GLU A 5 -0.26 -1.32 9.56
C GLU A 5 0.57 -0.05 9.43
N ASP A 6 -0.11 1.07 9.63
CA ASP A 6 0.47 2.41 9.79
C ASP A 6 1.55 2.75 8.75
N ILE A 7 1.32 2.38 7.49
CA ILE A 7 2.33 2.59 6.45
C ILE A 7 2.35 4.06 6.05
N THR A 8 3.54 4.64 6.05
CA THR A 8 3.84 5.94 5.48
C THR A 8 4.88 5.75 4.39
N TYR A 9 4.65 6.31 3.22
CA TYR A 9 5.57 6.18 2.10
C TYR A 9 5.46 7.35 1.15
N SER A 10 6.61 7.88 0.77
CA SER A 10 6.74 8.97 -0.19
C SER A 10 7.52 8.53 -1.42
N VAL A 11 7.16 9.06 -2.57
CA VAL A 11 7.96 8.92 -3.80
C VAL A 11 8.45 10.31 -4.16
N GLU A 12 9.76 10.49 -4.21
CA GLU A 12 10.39 11.78 -4.56
C GLU A 12 9.85 12.94 -3.70
N GLY A 13 9.69 12.70 -2.40
CA GLY A 13 9.17 13.69 -1.44
C GLY A 13 7.65 13.92 -1.51
N ARG A 14 6.94 13.29 -2.43
CA ARG A 14 5.47 13.34 -2.48
C ARG A 14 4.88 12.20 -1.64
N PRO A 15 4.05 12.49 -0.61
CA PRO A 15 3.39 11.45 0.16
C PRO A 15 2.39 10.70 -0.71
N LEU A 16 2.45 9.37 -0.68
CA LEU A 16 1.47 8.48 -1.29
C LEU A 16 0.59 7.80 -0.24
N PHE A 17 1.17 7.47 0.91
CA PHE A 17 0.46 6.92 2.06
C PHE A 17 0.92 7.66 3.32
N GLU A 18 -0.03 7.96 4.20
CA GLU A 18 0.20 8.63 5.48
C GLU A 18 -0.61 7.89 6.53
N GLY A 19 0.07 7.09 7.36
CA GLY A 19 -0.55 6.24 8.39
C GLY A 19 -1.61 5.27 7.88
N ALA A 20 -1.45 4.74 6.66
CA ALA A 20 -2.46 3.91 6.04
C ALA A 20 -2.46 2.49 6.63
N SER A 21 -3.65 1.99 6.97
CA SER A 21 -3.83 0.63 7.50
C SER A 21 -4.93 -0.10 6.76
N ALA A 22 -4.75 -1.40 6.55
CA ALA A 22 -5.76 -2.27 5.95
C ALA A 22 -5.57 -3.73 6.38
N THR A 23 -6.67 -4.47 6.46
CA THR A 23 -6.64 -5.92 6.72
C THR A 23 -7.41 -6.65 5.63
N ILE A 24 -6.79 -7.67 5.03
CA ILE A 24 -7.41 -8.57 4.07
C ILE A 24 -7.49 -9.96 4.71
N PRO A 25 -8.69 -10.44 5.08
CA PRO A 25 -8.87 -11.77 5.63
C PRO A 25 -8.50 -12.87 4.62
N THR A 26 -8.14 -14.05 5.13
CA THR A 26 -7.84 -15.20 4.26
C THR A 26 -9.07 -15.57 3.41
N GLY A 27 -8.85 -15.96 2.15
CA GLY A 27 -9.91 -16.39 1.23
C GLY A 27 -10.69 -15.26 0.56
N HIS A 28 -10.44 -13.99 0.91
CA HIS A 28 -11.13 -12.86 0.30
C HIS A 28 -10.45 -12.43 -1.01
N LYS A 29 -11.27 -11.99 -1.98
CA LYS A 29 -10.83 -11.35 -3.23
C LYS A 29 -11.15 -9.86 -3.11
N VAL A 30 -10.12 -9.02 -3.13
CA VAL A 30 -10.23 -7.57 -2.94
C VAL A 30 -9.64 -6.83 -4.13
N GLY A 31 -10.32 -5.77 -4.59
CA GLY A 31 -9.82 -4.86 -5.62
C GLY A 31 -9.32 -3.56 -5.01
N LEU A 32 -8.15 -3.08 -5.49
CA LEU A 32 -7.63 -1.76 -5.13
C LEU A 32 -7.95 -0.75 -6.23
N VAL A 33 -8.72 0.29 -5.89
CA VAL A 33 -9.16 1.33 -6.82
C VAL A 33 -8.62 2.71 -6.44
N GLY A 34 -8.60 3.63 -7.41
CA GLY A 34 -8.12 5.00 -7.20
C GLY A 34 -7.59 5.62 -8.50
N ARG A 35 -7.40 6.95 -8.51
CA ARG A 35 -6.90 7.69 -9.68
C ARG A 35 -5.48 7.25 -10.07
N ASN A 36 -5.04 7.63 -11.27
CA ASN A 36 -3.64 7.47 -11.67
C ASN A 36 -2.74 8.30 -10.74
N GLY A 37 -1.62 7.71 -10.33
CA GLY A 37 -0.70 8.32 -9.35
C GLY A 37 -1.11 8.16 -7.88
N ALA A 38 -2.27 7.55 -7.56
CA ALA A 38 -2.70 7.33 -6.16
C ALA A 38 -1.92 6.23 -5.40
N GLY A 39 -0.75 5.83 -5.88
CA GLY A 39 0.10 4.84 -5.19
C GLY A 39 -0.29 3.37 -5.34
N LYS A 40 -1.29 3.00 -6.17
CA LYS A 40 -1.73 1.60 -6.33
C LYS A 40 -0.58 0.62 -6.62
N THR A 41 0.18 0.85 -7.69
CA THR A 41 1.34 0.01 -8.03
C THR A 41 2.38 0.02 -6.92
N THR A 42 2.60 1.17 -6.28
CA THR A 42 3.52 1.29 -5.15
C THR A 42 3.09 0.42 -3.97
N LEU A 43 1.80 0.38 -3.62
CA LEU A 43 1.28 -0.50 -2.57
C LEU A 43 1.56 -1.97 -2.89
N PHE A 44 1.33 -2.39 -4.13
CA PHE A 44 1.66 -3.77 -4.55
C PHE A 44 3.15 -4.07 -4.43
N ARG A 45 4.03 -3.13 -4.80
CA ARG A 45 5.48 -3.30 -4.65
C ARG A 45 5.89 -3.41 -3.18
N LEU A 46 5.29 -2.60 -2.30
CA LEU A 46 5.51 -2.68 -0.85
C LEU A 46 5.04 -4.03 -0.28
N ILE A 47 3.83 -4.48 -0.65
CA ILE A 47 3.30 -5.80 -0.24
C ILE A 47 4.22 -6.94 -0.70
N LYS A 48 4.76 -6.84 -1.92
CA LYS A 48 5.72 -7.81 -2.47
C LYS A 48 7.14 -7.67 -1.93
N LYS A 49 7.40 -6.68 -1.07
CA LYS A 49 8.73 -6.34 -0.54
C LYS A 49 9.76 -5.99 -1.63
N GLU A 50 9.29 -5.46 -2.75
CA GLU A 50 10.14 -4.90 -3.82
C GLU A 50 10.61 -3.47 -3.48
N LEU A 51 9.92 -2.81 -2.56
CA LEU A 51 10.27 -1.51 -1.97
C LEU A 51 10.28 -1.67 -0.43
N ALA A 52 11.14 -0.89 0.23
CA ALA A 52 11.20 -0.84 1.70
C ALA A 52 10.37 0.34 2.23
N LEU A 53 9.75 0.15 3.38
CA LEU A 53 9.22 1.27 4.17
C LEU A 53 10.40 1.94 4.87
N GLU A 54 10.37 3.27 4.92
CA GLU A 54 11.31 4.07 5.73
C GLU A 54 10.80 4.20 7.17
#